data_AF-A0A1C2AX10-F1
#
_entry.id   AF-A0A1C2AX10-F1
#
_cell.length_a   1.000
_cell.length_b   1.000
_cell.length_c   1.000
_cell.angle_alpha   90.00
_cell.angle_beta   90.00
_cell.angle_gamma   90.00
#
_symmetry.space_group_name_H-M   'P 1'
#
loop_
_entity.id
_entity.type
_entity.pdbx_description
1 polymer ?
#
loop_
_entity_poly.entity_id
_entity_poly.type
_entity_poly.pdbx_seq_one_letter_code
_entity_poly.pdbx_strand_id
1 'polypeptide(L)'
;AKFVIASNKLGNKLHFGNECLKYLWSMDKNLSDHNTLQEICEKLNLNFEEMKKLALSEDVNLEYQKNSKDAVDNDIFGAPSYVLNNEIFWGQDRLDYLEDALNK
;
A
#
# COMPACT_ATOMS: atom_id res chain seq x y z
N ALA A 1 5.66 2.12 2.30
CA ALA A 1 4.81 1.12 2.98
C ALA A 1 4.25 1.62 4.32
N LYS A 2 5.08 1.94 5.33
CA LYS A 2 4.61 2.34 6.68
C LYS A 2 3.67 3.57 6.70
N PHE A 3 3.97 4.61 5.90
CA PHE A 3 3.07 5.76 5.75
C PHE A 3 1.70 5.39 5.16
N VAL A 4 1.65 4.42 4.24
CA VAL A 4 0.38 3.91 3.67
C VAL A 4 -0.42 3.17 4.76
N ILE A 5 0.24 2.35 5.57
CA ILE A 5 -0.39 1.67 6.72
C ILE A 5 -0.94 2.69 7.72
N ALA A 6 -0.14 3.71 8.08
CA ALA A 6 -0.57 4.79 8.96
C ALA A 6 -1.79 5.55 8.39
N SER A 7 -1.75 5.89 7.11
CA SER A 7 -2.87 6.52 6.40
C SER A 7 -4.15 5.67 6.47
N ASN A 8 -4.04 4.36 6.27
CA ASN A 8 -5.17 3.44 6.39
C ASN A 8 -5.77 3.43 7.81
N LYS A 9 -4.91 3.42 8.84
CA LYS A 9 -5.34 3.50 10.26
C LYS A 9 -6.01 4.82 10.60
N LEU A 10 -5.59 5.93 9.99
CA LEU A 10 -6.20 7.25 10.12
C LEU A 10 -7.47 7.43 9.23
N GLY A 11 -7.92 6.38 8.55
CA GLY A 11 -9.15 6.39 7.75
C GLY A 11 -8.99 6.88 6.31
N ASN A 12 -7.81 7.38 5.92
CA ASN A 12 -7.51 7.75 4.54
C ASN A 12 -7.06 6.50 3.74
N LYS A 13 -8.03 5.63 3.45
CA LYS A 13 -7.79 4.38 2.72
C LYS A 13 -7.63 4.66 1.23
N LEU A 14 -6.64 4.02 0.60
CA LEU A 14 -6.29 4.08 -0.84
C LEU A 14 -5.83 5.45 -1.38
N HIS A 15 -6.37 6.58 -0.91
CA HIS A 15 -6.07 7.90 -1.48
C HIS A 15 -4.59 8.28 -1.34
N PHE A 16 -4.00 8.18 -0.14
CA PHE A 16 -2.58 8.42 0.06
C PHE A 16 -1.69 7.49 -0.78
N GLY A 17 -2.02 6.20 -0.84
CA GLY A 17 -1.30 5.23 -1.66
C GLY A 17 -1.33 5.56 -3.15
N ASN A 18 -2.49 5.97 -3.66
CA ASN A 18 -2.66 6.39 -5.05
C ASN A 18 -1.84 7.64 -5.39
N GLU A 19 -1.81 8.64 -4.50
CA GLU A 19 -0.95 9.81 -4.69
C GLU A 19 0.54 9.43 -4.61
N CYS A 20 0.95 8.54 -3.70
CA CYS A 20 2.32 8.01 -3.71
C CYS A 20 2.70 7.38 -5.06
N LEU A 21 1.83 6.53 -5.62
CA LEU A 21 2.06 5.91 -6.93
C LEU A 21 2.20 6.96 -8.03
N LYS A 22 1.34 7.98 -8.06
CA LYS A 22 1.42 9.09 -9.01
C LYS A 22 2.73 9.88 -8.85
N TYR A 23 3.09 10.23 -7.62
CA TYR A 23 4.30 10.99 -7.32
C TYR A 23 5.56 10.25 -7.76
N LEU A 24 5.62 8.93 -7.50
CA LEU A 24 6.74 8.09 -7.92
C LEU A 24 6.77 7.91 -9.44
N TRP A 25 5.69 7.39 -10.03
CA TRP A 25 5.70 6.89 -11.41
C TRP A 25 5.45 7.94 -12.47
N SER A 26 4.66 8.97 -12.18
CA SER A 26 4.33 10.02 -13.15
C SER A 26 5.14 11.30 -12.94
N MET A 27 5.61 11.57 -11.73
CA MET A 27 6.29 12.82 -11.37
C MET A 27 7.76 12.64 -10.99
N ASP A 28 8.26 11.40 -11.02
CA ASP A 28 9.67 11.05 -10.73
C ASP A 28 10.16 11.58 -9.36
N LYS A 29 9.29 11.57 -8.35
CA LYS A 29 9.62 12.02 -6.99
C LYS A 29 10.07 10.88 -6.08
N ASN A 30 10.95 11.20 -5.13
CA ASN A 30 11.48 10.25 -4.17
C ASN A 30 10.56 10.07 -2.94
N LEU A 31 9.92 8.91 -2.81
CA LEU A 31 9.06 8.57 -1.66
C LEU A 31 9.83 8.19 -0.38
N SER A 32 11.16 8.08 -0.44
CA SER A 32 12.00 7.93 0.76
C SER A 32 12.29 9.29 1.42
N ASP A 33 12.01 10.41 0.74
CA ASP A 33 12.13 11.75 1.30
C ASP A 33 10.84 12.15 2.05
N HIS A 34 10.98 12.54 3.31
CA HIS A 34 9.88 13.04 4.12
C HIS A 34 9.25 14.31 3.55
N ASN A 35 9.99 15.16 2.82
CA ASN A 35 9.40 16.35 2.20
C ASN A 35 8.37 15.97 1.12
N THR A 36 8.66 14.94 0.31
CA THR A 36 7.72 14.41 -0.68
C THR A 36 6.45 13.87 -0.01
N LEU A 37 6.61 13.15 1.11
CA LEU A 37 5.47 12.60 1.85
C LEU A 37 4.64 13.71 2.52
N GLN A 38 5.29 14.76 3.02
CA GLN A 38 4.62 15.94 3.56
C GLN A 38 3.80 16.65 2.48
N GLU A 39 4.34 16.83 1.28
CA GLU A 39 3.61 17.42 0.15
C GLU A 39 2.35 16.63 -0.21
N ILE A 40 2.43 15.29 -0.20
CA ILE A 40 1.26 14.42 -0.42
C ILE A 40 0.23 14.60 0.70
N CYS A 41 0.67 14.66 1.96
CA CYS A 41 -0.22 14.93 3.10
C CYS A 41 -0.93 16.28 2.94
N GLU A 42 -0.21 17.34 2.60
CA GLU A 42 -0.77 18.68 2.37
C GLU A 42 -1.81 18.66 1.25
N LYS A 43 -1.50 18.01 0.11
CA LYS A 43 -2.43 17.84 -1.02
C LYS A 43 -3.73 17.14 -0.60
N LEU A 44 -3.65 16.18 0.32
CA LEU A 44 -4.78 15.40 0.79
C LEU A 44 -5.43 15.95 2.07
N ASN A 45 -5.02 17.13 2.55
CA ASN A 45 -5.45 17.74 3.81
C ASN A 45 -5.26 16.81 5.03
N LEU A 46 -4.13 16.10 5.07
CA LEU A 46 -3.74 15.19 6.16
C LEU A 46 -2.67 15.84 7.04
N ASN A 47 -2.70 15.55 8.34
CA ASN A 47 -1.67 16.01 9.27
C ASN A 47 -0.41 15.15 9.12
N PHE A 48 0.63 15.72 8.52
CA PHE A 48 1.90 15.02 8.28
C PHE A 48 2.58 14.56 9.57
N GLU A 49 2.63 15.39 10.61
CA GLU A 49 3.33 15.04 11.86
C GLU A 49 2.60 13.92 12.63
N GLU A 50 1.27 13.94 12.63
CA GLU A 50 0.46 12.84 13.17
C GLU A 50 0.70 11.54 12.38
N MET A 51 0.65 11.60 11.05
CA MET A 51 0.88 10.44 10.19
C MET A 51 2.29 9.89 10.36
N LYS A 52 3.31 10.75 10.41
CA LYS A 52 4.71 10.37 10.60
C LYS A 52 4.92 9.72 11.96
N LYS A 53 4.37 10.29 13.04
CA LYS A 53 4.43 9.70 14.38
C LYS A 53 3.84 8.29 14.38
N LEU A 54 2.68 8.10 13.74
CA LEU A 54 2.04 6.79 13.64
C LEU A 54 2.84 5.83 12.75
N ALA A 55 3.34 6.29 11.60
CA ALA A 55 4.13 5.47 10.67
C ALA A 55 5.44 4.94 11.29
N LEU A 56 6.00 5.67 12.24
CA LEU A 56 7.22 5.29 12.98
C LEU A 56 6.93 4.54 14.29
N SER A 57 5.66 4.31 14.62
CA SER A 57 5.27 3.56 15.82
C SER A 57 5.54 2.05 15.69
N GLU A 58 5.64 1.38 16.84
CA GLU A 58 5.81 -0.08 16.87
C GLU A 58 4.59 -0.80 16.30
N ASP A 59 3.38 -0.28 16.50
CA ASP A 59 2.14 -0.87 15.96
C ASP A 59 2.17 -0.98 14.42
N VAL A 60 2.58 0.10 13.74
CA VAL A 60 2.75 0.08 12.27
C VAL A 60 3.91 -0.79 11.84
N ASN A 61 4.98 -0.86 12.64
CA ASN A 61 6.12 -1.74 12.36
C ASN A 61 5.71 -3.22 12.40
N LEU A 62 4.97 -3.63 13.43
CA LEU A 62 4.44 -4.99 13.58
C LEU A 62 3.47 -5.33 12.46
N GLU A 63 2.59 -4.41 12.06
CA GLU A 63 1.68 -4.64 10.93
C GLU A 63 2.45 -4.79 9.60
N TYR A 64 3.48 -3.97 9.36
CA TYR A 64 4.32 -4.10 8.18
C TYR A 64 5.02 -5.47 8.11
N GLN A 65 5.58 -5.93 9.24
CA GLN A 65 6.20 -7.25 9.34
C GLN A 65 5.17 -8.37 9.15
N LYS A 66 4.00 -8.26 9.78
CA LYS A 66 2.90 -9.22 9.64
C LYS A 66 2.45 -9.33 8.19
N ASN A 67 2.19 -8.21 7.51
CA ASN A 67 1.77 -8.22 6.10
C ASN A 67 2.82 -8.89 5.20
N SER A 68 4.11 -8.67 5.48
CA SER A 68 5.20 -9.30 4.74
C SER A 68 5.26 -10.81 5.00
N LYS A 69 5.10 -11.22 6.26
CA LYS A 69 5.04 -12.64 6.63
C LYS A 69 3.82 -13.33 6.03
N ASP A 70 2.65 -12.73 6.14
CA ASP A 70 1.41 -13.28 5.58
C ASP A 70 1.53 -13.47 4.06
N ALA A 71 2.17 -12.53 3.34
CA ALA A 71 2.42 -12.69 1.92
C ALA A 71 3.29 -13.93 1.62
N VAL A 72 4.41 -14.10 2.34
CA VAL A 72 5.30 -15.26 2.18
C VAL A 72 4.59 -16.56 2.56
N ASP A 73 3.85 -16.58 3.67
CA ASP A 73 3.11 -17.75 4.15
C ASP A 73 1.97 -18.17 3.18
N ASN A 74 1.54 -17.28 2.28
CA ASN A 74 0.56 -17.52 1.23
C ASN A 74 1.19 -17.63 -0.17
N ASP A 75 2.49 -17.96 -0.26
CA ASP A 75 3.23 -18.15 -1.51
C ASP A 75 3.20 -16.93 -2.47
N ILE A 76 2.97 -15.72 -1.93
CA ILE A 76 2.99 -14.47 -2.71
C ILE A 76 4.44 -14.03 -2.89
N PHE A 77 4.92 -14.07 -4.14
CA PHE A 77 6.30 -13.72 -4.49
C PHE A 77 6.45 -12.39 -5.25
N GLY A 78 5.34 -11.77 -5.65
CA GLY A 78 5.36 -10.55 -6.46
C GLY A 78 4.13 -9.69 -6.29
N ALA A 79 4.16 -8.49 -6.89
CA ALA A 79 3.06 -7.54 -6.87
C ALA A 79 2.77 -6.97 -8.28
N PRO A 80 1.50 -6.68 -8.63
CA PRO A 80 0.31 -7.04 -7.86
C PRO A 80 0.05 -8.56 -7.88
N SER A 81 -0.50 -9.07 -6.78
CA SER A 81 -1.00 -10.44 -6.67
C SER A 81 -2.39 -10.38 -6.04
N TYR A 82 -3.31 -11.19 -6.56
CA TYR A 82 -4.67 -11.36 -6.04
C TYR A 82 -4.84 -12.80 -5.58
N VAL A 83 -5.59 -13.03 -4.51
CA VAL A 83 -5.86 -14.37 -3.97
C VAL A 83 -7.36 -14.57 -3.87
N LEU A 84 -7.87 -15.64 -4.49
CA LEU A 84 -9.26 -16.05 -4.42
C LEU A 84 -9.30 -17.56 -4.11
N ASN A 85 -9.93 -17.96 -3.00
CA ASN A 85 -10.05 -19.37 -2.60
C ASN A 85 -8.71 -20.15 -2.63
N ASN A 86 -7.64 -19.56 -2.10
CA ASN A 86 -6.26 -20.08 -2.11
C ASN A 86 -5.60 -20.19 -3.50
N GLU A 87 -6.24 -19.70 -4.56
CA GLU A 87 -5.64 -19.56 -5.89
C GLU A 87 -5.01 -18.18 -6.05
N ILE A 88 -3.77 -18.12 -6.55
CA ILE A 88 -3.01 -16.89 -6.75
C ILE A 88 -3.06 -16.46 -8.22
N PHE A 89 -3.47 -15.22 -8.45
CA PHE A 89 -3.44 -14.54 -9.75
C PHE A 89 -2.36 -13.46 -9.70
N TRP A 90 -1.18 -13.76 -10.25
CA TRP A 90 -0.02 -12.86 -10.21
C TRP A 90 0.11 -12.03 -11.50
N GLY A 91 0.05 -10.71 -11.36
CA GLY A 91 0.17 -9.74 -12.46
C GLY A 91 -1.16 -9.04 -12.78
N GLN A 92 -1.06 -7.78 -13.22
CA GLN A 92 -2.23 -7.01 -13.67
C GLN A 92 -2.90 -7.60 -14.92
N ASP A 93 -2.13 -8.32 -15.73
CA ASP A 93 -2.54 -9.08 -16.91
C ASP A 93 -3.25 -10.39 -16.58
N ARG A 94 -3.54 -10.64 -15.29
CA ARG A 94 -4.33 -11.78 -14.82
C ARG A 94 -5.72 -11.41 -14.31
N LEU A 95 -6.12 -10.15 -14.43
CA LEU A 95 -7.42 -9.69 -13.95
C LEU A 95 -8.60 -10.39 -14.68
N ASP A 96 -8.48 -10.66 -15.99
CA ASP A 96 -9.53 -11.36 -16.74
C ASP A 96 -9.74 -12.80 -16.21
N TYR A 97 -8.66 -13.50 -15.86
CA TYR A 97 -8.75 -14.84 -15.25
C TYR A 97 -9.34 -14.80 -13.83
N LEU A 98 -9.03 -13.75 -13.07
CA LEU A 98 -9.63 -13.53 -11.76
C LEU A 98 -11.14 -13.24 -11.88
N GLU A 99 -11.55 -12.45 -12.87
CA GLU A 99 -12.96 -12.17 -13.17
C GLU A 99 -13.72 -13.45 -13.53
N ASP A 100 -13.16 -14.29 -14.41
CA ASP A 100 -13.72 -15.60 -14.74
C ASP A 100 -13.89 -16.49 -13.49
N ALA A 101 -12.92 -16.46 -12.57
CA ALA A 101 -12.98 -17.25 -11.34
C ALA A 101 -14.02 -16.74 -10.34
N LEU A 102 -14.29 -15.43 -10.30
CA LEU A 102 -15.33 -14.82 -9.45
C LEU A 102 -16.76 -15.14 -9.91
N ASN A 103 -16.94 -15.44 -11.21
CA ASN A 103 -18.24 -15.70 -11.82
C ASN A 103 -18.62 -17.19 -11.86
N LYS A 104 -17.80 -18.08 -11.29
CA LYS A 104 -18.10 -19.51 -11.13
C LYS A 104 -18.87 -19.77 -9.83
#